data_AF-A0A1M6ZVE7-F1
#
_entry.id   AF-A0A1M6ZVE7-F1
#
_cell.length_a   1.000
_cell.length_b   1.000
_cell.length_c   1.000
_cell.angle_alpha   90.00
_cell.angle_beta   90.00
_cell.angle_gamma   90.00
#
_symmetry.space_group_name_H-M   'P 1'
#
loop_
_entity.id
_entity.type
_entity.pdbx_description
1 polymer ?
#
loop_
_entity_poly.entity_id
_entity_poly.type
_entity_poly.pdbx_seq_one_letter_code
_entity_poly.pdbx_strand_id
1 'polypeptide(L)'
;MPSNIATYIESMACEAGHKEYLEQFEALATFLNEIDFLKSELELTQRALAEKCGMTTSKVSRLLTVQPNLTYEQMSALARGVGGELRITAFGDYTAVVPKDLHSTIVENAKKRKQDVQEYLQKALREKIVSDSKERAYVTL
;
A
#
# COMPACT_ATOMS: atom_id res chain seq x y z
N MET A 1 -11.33 15.75 3.59
CA MET A 1 -10.59 14.61 3.03
C MET A 1 -9.44 14.30 3.98
N PRO A 2 -9.31 13.07 4.52
CA PRO A 2 -8.19 12.72 5.40
C PRO A 2 -6.84 12.89 4.69
N SER A 3 -5.83 13.34 5.45
CA SER A 3 -4.54 13.77 4.93
C SER A 3 -3.59 12.63 4.57
N ASN A 4 -3.80 11.42 5.10
CA ASN A 4 -3.06 10.22 4.74
C ASN A 4 -3.90 8.95 5.01
N ILE A 5 -3.41 7.80 4.52
CA ILE A 5 -4.08 6.50 4.61
C ILE A 5 -4.23 6.04 6.07
N ALA A 6 -3.26 6.31 6.94
CA ALA A 6 -3.35 5.95 8.36
C ALA A 6 -4.52 6.66 9.05
N THR A 7 -4.71 7.96 8.80
CA THR A 7 -5.84 8.75 9.35
C THR A 7 -7.19 8.31 8.78
N TYR A 8 -7.23 7.82 7.54
CA TYR A 8 -8.44 7.23 6.96
C TYR A 8 -8.80 5.90 7.63
N ILE A 9 -7.82 5.02 7.82
CA ILE A 9 -7.98 3.72 8.50
C ILE A 9 -8.45 3.92 9.94
N GLU A 10 -7.85 4.88 10.66
CA GLU A 10 -8.25 5.24 12.04
C GLU A 10 -9.71 5.71 12.11
N SER A 11 -10.18 6.48 11.11
CA SER A 11 -11.56 6.98 11.08
C SER A 11 -12.61 5.88 10.89
N MET A 12 -12.23 4.75 10.28
CA MET A 12 -13.08 3.58 10.06
C MET A 12 -13.13 2.62 11.25
N ALA A 13 -12.15 2.68 12.15
CA ALA A 13 -12.00 1.74 13.28
C ALA A 13 -13.03 1.94 14.42
N CYS A 14 -13.93 2.92 14.33
CA CYS A 14 -14.90 3.28 15.39
C CYS A 14 -16.17 2.40 15.45
N GLU A 15 -16.38 1.45 14.53
CA GLU A 15 -17.55 0.55 14.56
C GLU A 15 -17.23 -0.79 15.23
N ALA A 16 -18.01 -1.18 16.25
CA ALA A 16 -17.80 -2.44 16.98
C ALA A 16 -18.06 -3.65 16.06
N GLY A 17 -16.98 -4.34 15.67
CA GLY A 17 -16.93 -5.38 14.63
C GLY A 17 -15.78 -5.14 13.64
N HIS A 18 -15.37 -3.88 13.47
CA HIS A 18 -14.28 -3.47 12.60
C HIS A 18 -12.90 -3.74 13.22
N LYS A 19 -12.77 -3.68 14.55
CA LYS A 19 -11.51 -3.82 15.27
C LYS A 19 -10.90 -5.24 15.23
N GLU A 20 -11.70 -6.29 15.47
CA GLU A 20 -11.21 -7.69 15.41
C GLU A 20 -10.82 -8.12 13.99
N TYR A 21 -11.55 -7.62 12.98
CA TYR A 21 -11.21 -7.87 11.58
C TYR A 21 -9.93 -7.12 11.17
N LEU A 22 -9.73 -5.89 11.64
CA LEU A 22 -8.48 -5.14 11.44
C LEU A 22 -7.29 -5.84 12.12
N GLU A 23 -7.48 -6.43 13.30
CA GLU A 23 -6.42 -7.15 14.02
C GLU A 23 -6.05 -8.49 13.36
N GLN A 24 -7.00 -9.19 12.70
CA GLN A 24 -6.73 -10.47 12.02
C GLN A 24 -6.37 -10.34 10.53
N PHE A 25 -6.88 -9.31 9.85
CA PHE A 25 -6.76 -9.12 8.40
C PHE A 25 -6.19 -7.74 8.05
N GLU A 26 -5.33 -7.19 8.91
CA GLU A 26 -4.74 -5.84 8.78
C GLU A 26 -4.21 -5.57 7.38
N ALA A 27 -3.43 -6.50 6.81
CA ALA A 27 -2.85 -6.36 5.48
C ALA A 27 -3.91 -6.31 4.36
N LEU A 28 -4.97 -7.10 4.47
CA LEU A 28 -6.06 -7.11 3.49
C LEU A 28 -6.94 -5.86 3.60
N ALA A 29 -7.24 -5.42 4.82
CA ALA A 29 -7.98 -4.20 5.06
C ALA A 29 -7.20 -2.98 4.57
N THR A 30 -5.89 -2.91 4.87
CA THR A 30 -4.98 -1.87 4.37
C THR A 30 -4.98 -1.84 2.84
N PHE A 31 -4.81 -2.99 2.19
CA PHE A 31 -4.88 -3.10 0.74
C PHE A 31 -6.21 -2.56 0.17
N LEU A 32 -7.36 -2.92 0.74
CA LEU A 32 -8.65 -2.44 0.26
C LEU A 32 -8.84 -0.93 0.42
N ASN A 33 -8.34 -0.38 1.54
CA ASN A 33 -8.35 1.06 1.77
C ASN A 33 -7.42 1.80 0.79
N GLU A 34 -6.26 1.22 0.44
CA GLU A 34 -5.39 1.74 -0.62
C GLU A 34 -6.12 1.76 -1.98
N ILE A 35 -6.87 0.71 -2.31
CA ILE A 35 -7.66 0.67 -3.55
C ILE A 35 -8.73 1.77 -3.57
N ASP A 36 -9.50 1.95 -2.49
CA ASP A 36 -10.55 2.98 -2.46
C ASP A 36 -9.97 4.40 -2.45
N PHE A 37 -8.85 4.59 -1.78
CA PHE A 37 -8.09 5.84 -1.81
C PHE A 37 -7.60 6.16 -3.23
N LEU A 38 -6.92 5.22 -3.90
CA LEU A 38 -6.40 5.43 -5.25
C LEU A 38 -7.53 5.62 -6.27
N LYS A 39 -8.65 4.88 -6.12
CA LYS A 39 -9.85 5.10 -6.92
C LYS A 39 -10.34 6.55 -6.80
N SER A 40 -10.36 7.10 -5.58
CA SER A 40 -10.78 8.48 -5.32
C SER A 40 -9.80 9.50 -5.90
N GLU A 41 -8.50 9.30 -5.75
CA GLU A 41 -7.45 10.16 -6.31
C GLU A 41 -7.45 10.19 -7.84
N LEU A 42 -7.80 9.06 -8.47
CA LEU A 42 -7.91 8.94 -9.92
C LEU A 42 -9.29 9.35 -10.46
N GLU A 43 -10.18 9.86 -9.59
CA GLU A 43 -11.57 10.23 -9.92
C GLU A 43 -12.34 9.09 -10.63
N LEU A 44 -12.01 7.85 -10.30
CA LEU A 44 -12.62 6.69 -10.93
C LEU A 44 -13.98 6.40 -10.30
N THR A 45 -15.00 6.39 -11.15
CA THR A 45 -16.29 5.82 -10.75
C THR A 45 -16.13 4.32 -10.47
N GLN A 46 -17.01 3.78 -9.64
CA GLN A 46 -17.02 2.35 -9.35
C GLN A 46 -17.23 1.49 -10.61
N ARG A 47 -17.99 2.02 -11.58
CA ARG A 47 -18.15 1.39 -12.89
C ARG A 47 -16.84 1.39 -13.68
N ALA A 48 -16.13 2.52 -13.73
CA ALA A 48 -14.86 2.62 -14.43
C ALA A 48 -13.79 1.70 -13.83
N LEU A 49 -13.73 1.60 -12.49
CA LEU A 49 -12.85 0.64 -11.82
C LEU A 49 -13.21 -0.80 -12.20
N ALA A 50 -14.49 -1.16 -12.21
CA ALA A 50 -14.94 -2.49 -12.59
C ALA A 50 -14.57 -2.86 -14.04
N GLU A 51 -14.73 -1.93 -14.98
CA GLU A 51 -14.29 -2.09 -16.36
C GLU A 51 -12.76 -2.34 -16.43
N LYS A 52 -11.96 -1.55 -15.71
CA LYS A 52 -10.50 -1.74 -15.63
C LYS A 52 -10.08 -3.06 -14.97
N CYS A 53 -10.85 -3.55 -14.01
CA CYS A 53 -10.63 -4.83 -13.35
C CYS A 53 -11.12 -6.04 -14.17
N GLY A 54 -11.86 -5.84 -15.26
CA GLY A 54 -12.53 -6.92 -15.99
C GLY A 54 -13.63 -7.60 -15.18
N MET A 55 -14.35 -6.84 -14.35
CA MET A 55 -15.38 -7.33 -13.44
C MET A 55 -16.69 -6.56 -13.60
N THR A 56 -17.78 -7.08 -13.03
CA THR A 56 -19.03 -6.32 -12.92
C THR A 56 -18.92 -5.28 -11.80
N THR A 57 -19.64 -4.16 -11.94
CA THR A 57 -19.72 -3.12 -10.91
C THR A 57 -20.21 -3.67 -9.57
N SER A 58 -21.18 -4.60 -9.60
CA SER A 58 -21.69 -5.29 -8.41
C SER A 58 -20.63 -6.17 -7.72
N LYS A 59 -19.76 -6.83 -8.51
CA LYS A 59 -18.65 -7.63 -7.98
C LYS A 59 -17.64 -6.73 -7.29
N VAL A 60 -17.19 -5.65 -7.93
CA VAL A 60 -16.30 -4.66 -7.29
C VAL A 60 -16.92 -4.09 -6.03
N SER A 61 -18.23 -3.78 -6.03
CA SER A 61 -18.92 -3.31 -4.82
C SER A 61 -18.81 -4.27 -3.65
N ARG A 62 -19.00 -5.56 -3.89
CA ARG A 62 -18.88 -6.58 -2.83
C ARG A 62 -17.44 -6.78 -2.39
N LEU A 63 -16.48 -6.64 -3.29
CA LEU A 63 -15.06 -6.81 -2.95
C LEU A 63 -14.49 -5.66 -2.11
N LEU A 64 -15.07 -4.46 -2.20
CA LEU A 64 -14.65 -3.30 -1.42
C LEU A 64 -15.43 -3.13 -0.11
N THR A 65 -16.25 -4.11 0.29
CA THR A 65 -16.87 -4.15 1.63
C THR A 65 -15.98 -4.85 2.65
N VAL A 66 -16.29 -4.63 3.94
CA VAL A 66 -15.45 -4.94 5.11
C VAL A 66 -15.06 -6.42 5.29
N GLN A 67 -15.74 -7.40 4.67
CA GLN A 67 -15.38 -8.84 4.80
C GLN A 67 -15.36 -9.59 3.46
N PRO A 68 -14.46 -9.27 2.53
CA PRO A 68 -14.42 -9.93 1.24
C PRO A 68 -13.49 -11.15 1.28
N ASN A 69 -14.02 -12.30 0.85
CA ASN A 69 -13.17 -13.45 0.51
C ASN A 69 -12.54 -13.19 -0.87
N LEU A 70 -11.37 -12.55 -0.87
CA LEU A 70 -10.64 -12.15 -2.07
C LEU A 70 -9.70 -13.26 -2.54
N THR A 71 -9.83 -13.64 -3.81
CA THR A 71 -8.82 -14.48 -4.46
C THR A 71 -7.61 -13.64 -4.87
N TYR A 72 -6.46 -14.28 -5.08
CA TYR A 72 -5.26 -13.62 -5.59
C TYR A 72 -5.53 -12.88 -6.91
N GLU A 73 -6.27 -13.48 -7.83
CA GLU A 73 -6.62 -12.88 -9.12
C GLU A 73 -7.46 -11.61 -8.92
N GLN A 74 -8.34 -11.60 -7.92
CA GLN A 74 -9.16 -10.44 -7.61
C GLN A 74 -8.33 -9.31 -7.01
N MET A 75 -7.44 -9.61 -6.06
CA MET A 75 -6.49 -8.61 -5.52
C MET A 75 -5.60 -8.05 -6.64
N SER A 76 -5.07 -8.90 -7.51
CA SER A 76 -4.22 -8.49 -8.63
C SER A 76 -4.98 -7.63 -9.64
N ALA A 77 -6.24 -7.95 -9.91
CA ALA A 77 -7.08 -7.15 -10.79
C ALA A 77 -7.46 -5.80 -10.19
N LEU A 78 -7.72 -5.72 -8.87
CA LEU A 78 -7.97 -4.45 -8.18
C LEU A 78 -6.73 -3.55 -8.22
N ALA A 79 -5.55 -4.09 -7.86
CA ALA A 79 -4.29 -3.35 -7.91
C ALA A 79 -4.01 -2.80 -9.31
N ARG A 80 -4.11 -3.63 -10.35
CA ARG A 80 -3.95 -3.18 -11.75
C ARG A 80 -5.02 -2.17 -12.17
N GLY A 81 -6.25 -2.32 -11.68
CA GLY A 81 -7.37 -1.43 -11.96
C GLY A 81 -7.10 0.02 -11.53
N VAL A 82 -6.34 0.21 -10.46
CA VAL A 82 -5.89 1.53 -9.99
C VAL A 82 -4.48 1.90 -10.47
N GLY A 83 -3.91 1.15 -11.43
CA GLY A 83 -2.58 1.41 -11.99
C GLY A 83 -1.41 0.96 -11.12
N GLY A 84 -1.68 0.18 -10.07
CA GLY A 84 -0.66 -0.41 -9.18
C GLY A 84 -0.28 -1.85 -9.57
N GLU A 85 0.56 -2.45 -8.74
CA GLU A 85 1.02 -3.83 -8.84
C GLU A 85 0.85 -4.53 -7.49
N LEU A 86 0.28 -5.74 -7.49
CA LEU A 86 0.15 -6.54 -6.26
C LEU A 86 1.47 -7.24 -5.96
N ARG A 87 1.98 -7.08 -4.74
CA ARG A 87 3.15 -7.80 -4.21
C ARG A 87 2.81 -8.40 -2.86
N ILE A 88 3.19 -9.67 -2.66
CA ILE A 88 2.94 -10.43 -1.43
C ILE A 88 4.26 -11.01 -0.95
N THR A 89 4.47 -11.03 0.36
CA THR A 89 5.64 -11.61 1.00
C THR A 89 5.29 -12.20 2.36
N ALA A 90 5.99 -13.25 2.76
CA ALA A 90 5.91 -13.82 4.11
C ALA A 90 6.78 -13.05 5.13
N PHE A 91 7.59 -12.10 4.66
CA PHE A 91 8.56 -11.34 5.47
C PHE A 91 7.97 -10.01 5.98
N GLY A 92 6.86 -10.07 6.72
CA GLY A 92 6.11 -8.88 7.17
C GLY A 92 6.96 -7.83 7.89
N ASP A 93 7.82 -8.27 8.82
CA ASP A 93 8.73 -7.39 9.58
C ASP A 93 9.71 -6.59 8.70
N TYR A 94 9.92 -7.04 7.46
CA TYR A 94 10.84 -6.43 6.50
C TYR A 94 10.09 -5.69 5.39
N THR A 95 8.81 -5.42 5.59
CA THR A 95 7.99 -4.61 4.67
C THR A 95 7.62 -3.29 5.29
N ALA A 96 7.66 -2.23 4.48
CA ALA A 96 7.19 -0.92 4.86
C ALA A 96 6.58 -0.25 3.64
N VAL A 97 5.43 0.40 3.83
CA VAL A 97 4.85 1.30 2.83
C VAL A 97 5.47 2.67 3.03
N VAL A 98 6.00 3.23 1.95
CA VAL A 98 6.54 4.60 1.97
C VAL A 98 5.39 5.59 2.13
N PRO A 99 5.47 6.56 3.06
CA PRO A 99 4.50 7.65 3.19
C PRO A 99 4.31 8.45 1.89
N LYS A 100 3.06 8.83 1.58
CA LYS A 100 2.66 9.47 0.31
C LYS A 100 3.40 10.78 0.05
N ASP A 101 3.64 11.57 1.09
CA ASP A 101 4.38 12.83 1.03
C ASP A 101 5.82 12.67 0.50
N LEU A 102 6.39 11.47 0.63
CA LEU A 102 7.74 11.16 0.13
C LEU A 102 7.74 10.62 -1.31
N HIS A 103 6.60 10.25 -1.88
CA HIS A 103 6.53 9.57 -3.19
C HIS A 103 7.14 10.41 -4.31
N SER A 104 6.80 11.70 -4.40
CA SER A 104 7.35 12.61 -5.42
C SER A 104 8.86 12.76 -5.28
N THR A 105 9.34 12.97 -4.06
CA THR A 105 10.77 13.09 -3.73
C THR A 105 11.54 11.84 -4.13
N ILE A 106 10.99 10.66 -3.86
CA ILE A 106 11.59 9.37 -4.22
C ILE A 106 11.66 9.22 -5.74
N VAL A 107 10.58 9.51 -6.45
CA VAL A 107 10.54 9.43 -7.92
C VAL A 107 11.57 10.38 -8.54
N GLU A 108 11.67 11.62 -8.05
CA GLU A 108 12.66 12.58 -8.52
C GLU A 108 14.09 12.13 -8.25
N ASN A 109 14.36 11.62 -7.05
CA ASN A 109 15.69 11.16 -6.67
C ASN A 109 16.12 9.90 -7.43
N ALA A 110 15.21 8.96 -7.65
CA ALA A 110 15.44 7.79 -8.48
C ALA A 110 15.79 8.20 -9.92
N LYS A 111 15.01 9.12 -10.51
CA LYS A 111 15.29 9.69 -11.84
C LYS A 111 16.65 10.37 -11.93
N LYS A 112 17.00 11.24 -10.97
CA LYS A 112 18.31 11.92 -10.89
C LYS A 112 19.47 10.93 -10.88
N ARG A 113 19.26 9.75 -10.29
CA ARG A 113 20.26 8.68 -10.15
C ARG A 113 20.20 7.64 -11.27
N LYS A 114 19.28 7.78 -12.24
CA LYS A 114 19.02 6.81 -13.31
C LYS A 114 18.70 5.41 -12.78
N GLN A 115 17.93 5.35 -11.70
CA GLN A 115 17.46 4.12 -11.07
C GLN A 115 15.94 4.06 -11.16
N ASP A 116 15.36 2.87 -11.07
CA ASP A 116 13.94 2.76 -10.74
C ASP A 116 13.70 3.03 -9.24
N VAL A 117 12.43 3.18 -8.86
CA VAL A 117 12.03 3.50 -7.48
C VAL A 117 12.48 2.40 -6.50
N GLN A 118 12.37 1.13 -6.89
CA GLN A 118 12.69 0.01 -6.02
C GLN A 118 14.20 -0.11 -5.80
N GLU A 119 15.00 0.02 -6.85
CA GLU A 119 16.47 0.07 -6.78
C GLU A 119 16.94 1.21 -5.89
N TYR A 120 16.35 2.40 -6.04
CA TYR A 120 16.66 3.56 -5.22
C TYR A 120 16.37 3.29 -3.73
N LEU A 121 15.18 2.77 -3.41
CA LEU A 121 14.78 2.45 -2.04
C LEU A 121 15.66 1.37 -1.41
N GLN A 122 15.94 0.29 -2.13
CA GLN A 122 16.81 -0.79 -1.64
C GLN A 122 18.23 -0.29 -1.37
N LYS A 123 18.77 0.56 -2.24
CA LYS A 123 20.08 1.17 -2.06
C LYS A 123 20.11 2.10 -0.85
N ALA A 124 19.12 2.98 -0.72
CA ALA A 124 19.01 3.91 0.41
C ALA A 124 18.91 3.16 1.75
N LEU A 125 18.08 2.12 1.83
CA LEU A 125 17.96 1.26 3.01
C LEU A 125 19.29 0.57 3.34
N ARG A 126 19.95 -0.02 2.35
CA ARG A 126 21.24 -0.69 2.55
C ARG A 126 22.31 0.29 3.05
N GLU A 127 22.45 1.45 2.41
CA GLU A 127 23.42 2.47 2.80
C GLU A 127 23.19 2.93 4.24
N LYS A 128 21.93 3.20 4.60
CA LYS A 128 21.58 3.62 5.95
C LYS A 128 21.85 2.54 7.00
N ILE A 129 21.40 1.30 6.78
CA ILE A 129 21.60 0.19 7.73
C ILE A 129 23.10 -0.11 7.91
N VAL A 130 23.88 -0.12 6.83
CA VAL A 130 25.33 -0.35 6.90
C VAL A 130 26.02 0.80 7.66
N SER A 131 25.61 2.04 7.44
CA SER A 131 26.14 3.19 8.18
C SER A 131 25.87 3.06 9.69
N ASP A 132 24.62 2.76 10.06
CA ASP A 132 24.21 2.63 11.47
C ASP A 132 24.93 1.47 12.16
N SER A 133 25.24 0.39 11.43
CA SER A 133 26.02 -0.74 11.97
C SER A 133 27.48 -0.39 12.25
N LYS A 134 28.09 0.48 11.43
CA LYS A 134 29.48 0.92 11.61
C LYS A 134 29.60 1.87 12.79
N GLU A 135 28.67 2.80 12.96
CA GLU A 135 28.65 3.72 14.11
C GLU A 135 28.58 2.96 15.46
N ARG A 136 27.78 1.88 15.54
CA ARG A 136 27.73 1.03 16.75
C ARG A 136 29.06 0.35 17.09
N ALA A 137 29.86 -0.02 16.07
CA ALA A 137 31.17 -0.61 16.28
C ALA A 137 32.20 0.37 16.88
N TYR A 138 32.06 1.67 16.62
CA TYR A 138 32.94 2.71 17.18
C TYR A 138 32.57 3.15 18.61
N VAL A 139 31.33 2.92 19.06
CA VAL A 139 30.88 3.30 20.41
C VAL A 139 31.15 2.20 21.45
N THR A 140 31.60 1.01 21.02
CA THR A 140 31.86 -0.15 21.91
C THR A 140 33.37 -0.39 22.16
N LEU A 141 34.23 0.58 21.83
CA LEU A 141 35.67 0.58 22.10
C LEU A 141 36.02 1.75 23.03
#